data_AF-A0A653A8L9-F1
#
_entry.id   AF-A0A653A8L9-F1
#
_cell.length_a   1.000
_cell.length_b   1.000
_cell.length_c   1.000
_cell.angle_alpha   90.00
_cell.angle_beta   90.00
_cell.angle_gamma   90.00
#
_symmetry.space_group_name_H-M   'P 1'
#
loop_
_entity.id
_entity.type
_entity.pdbx_description
1 polymer ?
#
loop_
_entity_poly.entity_id
_entity_poly.type
_entity_poly.pdbx_seq_one_letter_code
_entity_poly.pdbx_strand_id
1 'polypeptide(L)'
;MKNLIIIFIVLISFYSCIATCDDVKKECIPLSYNILVISKSKSRDFAFKGYDKKGNYDQFQISQYWDFYDYVEKGDSIVKISGHKELMLIKKDTTLIFPLMCHGQVVE
;
A
#
# COMPACT_ATOMS: atom_id res chain seq x y z
N MET A 1 -13.41 -12.35 39.79
CA MET A 1 -12.00 -12.10 39.43
C MET A 1 -11.56 -12.88 38.19
N LYS A 2 -11.82 -14.20 38.09
CA LYS A 2 -11.46 -15.03 36.92
C LYS A 2 -12.04 -14.50 35.59
N ASN A 3 -13.30 -14.05 35.58
CA ASN A 3 -13.94 -13.45 34.40
C ASN A 3 -13.37 -12.07 34.02
N LEU A 4 -12.83 -11.32 34.98
CA LEU A 4 -12.22 -10.00 34.73
C LEU A 4 -10.85 -10.16 34.07
N ILE A 5 -10.09 -11.19 34.45
CA ILE A 5 -8.78 -11.53 33.87
C ILE A 5 -8.96 -12.02 32.42
N ILE A 6 -9.99 -12.81 32.14
CA ILE A 6 -10.30 -13.28 30.77
C ILE A 6 -10.64 -12.09 29.85
N ILE A 7 -11.43 -11.13 30.33
CA ILE A 7 -11.75 -9.90 29.56
C ILE A 7 -10.48 -9.09 29.27
N PHE A 8 -9.56 -8.98 30.24
CA PHE A 8 -8.31 -8.25 30.08
C PHE A 8 -7.36 -8.93 29.06
N ILE A 9 -7.28 -10.26 29.05
CA ILE A 9 -6.50 -11.04 28.07
C ILE A 9 -7.07 -10.92 26.66
N VAL A 10 -8.41 -10.91 26.53
CA VAL A 10 -9.09 -10.69 25.24
C VAL A 10 -8.83 -9.26 24.73
N LEU A 11 -8.89 -8.24 25.59
CA LEU A 11 -8.59 -6.86 25.20
C LEU A 11 -7.14 -6.65 24.76
N ILE A 12 -6.16 -7.27 25.45
CA ILE A 12 -4.74 -7.19 25.07
C ILE A 12 -4.46 -7.88 23.73
N SER A 13 -5.18 -8.96 23.41
CA SER A 13 -5.01 -9.69 22.14
C SER A 13 -5.68 -9.01 20.94
N PHE A 14 -6.55 -8.00 21.15
CA PHE A 14 -7.05 -7.14 20.08
C PHE A 14 -6.12 -5.96 19.75
N TYR A 15 -5.30 -5.51 20.71
CA TYR A 15 -4.38 -4.37 20.49
C TYR A 15 -3.12 -4.73 19.68
N SER A 16 -2.78 -6.01 19.55
CA SER A 16 -1.55 -6.47 18.90
C SER A 16 -1.60 -6.52 17.36
N CYS A 17 -2.66 -6.01 16.72
CA CYS A 17 -2.82 -6.05 15.27
C CYS A 17 -2.62 -4.69 14.58
N ILE A 18 -2.18 -3.65 15.29
CA ILE A 18 -1.85 -2.35 14.67
C ILE A 18 -0.37 -2.37 14.30
N ALA A 19 -0.07 -2.42 13.01
CA ALA A 19 1.29 -2.27 12.51
C ALA A 19 1.87 -0.93 12.97
N THR A 20 3.11 -0.94 13.47
CA THR A 20 3.82 0.29 13.82
C THR A 20 4.29 0.99 12.55
N CYS A 21 4.58 2.28 12.61
CA CYS A 21 5.12 2.98 11.45
C CYS A 21 6.50 2.47 11.03
N ASP A 22 7.27 1.87 11.95
CA ASP A 22 8.53 1.21 11.62
C ASP A 22 8.32 -0.10 10.86
N ASP A 23 7.25 -0.85 11.17
CA ASP A 23 6.87 -2.03 10.39
C ASP A 23 6.46 -1.62 8.97
N VAL A 24 5.67 -0.56 8.84
CA VAL A 24 5.28 0.02 7.55
C VAL A 24 6.51 0.44 6.75
N LYS A 25 7.48 1.13 7.37
CA LYS A 25 8.75 1.51 6.73
C LYS A 25 9.49 0.28 6.21
N LYS A 26 9.68 -0.75 7.05
CA LYS A 26 10.42 -1.97 6.71
C LYS A 26 9.77 -2.74 5.57
N GLU A 27 8.45 -2.76 5.52
CA GLU A 27 7.70 -3.44 4.47
C GLU A 27 7.69 -2.64 3.16
N CYS A 28 7.40 -1.34 3.22
CA CYS A 28 7.04 -0.55 2.05
C CYS A 28 8.23 0.10 1.33
N ILE A 29 9.25 0.55 2.07
CA ILE A 29 10.39 1.28 1.49
C ILE A 29 11.21 0.41 0.53
N PRO A 30 11.50 -0.87 0.82
CA PRO A 30 12.28 -1.72 -0.08
C PRO A 30 11.55 -2.10 -1.37
N LEU A 31 10.21 -1.98 -1.41
CA LEU A 31 9.42 -2.38 -2.58
C LEU A 31 9.81 -1.61 -3.83
N SER A 32 9.72 -2.30 -4.96
CA SER A 32 9.93 -1.76 -6.30
C SER A 32 8.93 -2.38 -7.26
N TYR A 33 8.23 -1.52 -8.00
CA TYR A 33 7.32 -1.95 -9.05
C TYR A 33 7.20 -0.90 -10.14
N ASN A 34 6.90 -1.36 -11.34
CA ASN A 34 6.53 -0.52 -12.45
C ASN A 34 5.51 -1.29 -13.29
N ILE A 35 4.25 -0.86 -13.17
CA ILE A 35 3.10 -1.61 -13.65
C ILE A 35 2.24 -0.68 -14.50
N LEU A 36 1.95 -1.09 -15.74
CA LEU A 36 0.93 -0.49 -16.58
C LEU A 36 -0.44 -1.08 -16.24
N VAL A 37 -1.36 -0.25 -15.75
CA VAL A 37 -2.65 -0.70 -15.21
C VAL A 37 -3.66 -1.02 -16.32
N ILE A 38 -4.28 -2.19 -16.21
CA ILE A 38 -5.42 -2.59 -17.07
C ILE A 38 -6.73 -2.55 -16.29
N SER A 39 -6.70 -2.96 -15.02
CA SER A 39 -7.88 -2.94 -14.14
C SER A 39 -7.47 -2.87 -12.67
N LYS A 40 -8.38 -2.38 -11.83
CA LYS A 40 -8.22 -2.27 -10.38
C LYS A 40 -9.47 -2.80 -9.66
N SER A 41 -9.29 -3.32 -8.46
CA SER A 41 -10.40 -3.69 -7.56
C SER A 41 -10.03 -3.40 -6.11
N LYS A 42 -10.99 -2.91 -5.31
CA LYS A 42 -10.77 -2.70 -3.87
C LYS A 42 -10.78 -4.08 -3.18
N SER A 43 -9.72 -4.35 -2.42
CA SER A 43 -9.66 -5.45 -1.44
C SER A 43 -9.11 -4.87 -0.12
N ARG A 44 -8.62 -5.71 0.81
CA ARG A 44 -7.91 -5.19 2.00
C ARG A 44 -6.69 -4.35 1.60
N ASP A 45 -5.95 -4.83 0.62
CA ASP A 45 -4.97 -4.05 -0.14
C ASP A 45 -5.55 -3.68 -1.52
N PHE A 46 -4.89 -2.77 -2.22
CA PHE A 46 -5.31 -2.38 -3.56
C PHE A 46 -4.83 -3.42 -4.58
N ALA A 47 -5.78 -4.12 -5.20
CA ALA A 47 -5.48 -5.12 -6.21
C ALA A 47 -5.49 -4.51 -7.62
N PHE A 48 -4.46 -4.79 -8.39
CA PHE A 48 -4.27 -4.33 -9.76
C PHE A 48 -3.95 -5.49 -10.67
N LYS A 49 -4.38 -5.39 -11.93
CA LYS A 49 -3.95 -6.27 -13.02
C LYS A 49 -3.31 -5.41 -14.08
N GLY A 50 -2.17 -5.84 -14.60
CA GLY A 50 -1.38 -5.01 -15.49
C GLY A 50 -0.20 -5.72 -16.11
N TYR A 51 0.62 -4.94 -16.82
CA TYR A 51 1.88 -5.40 -17.39
C TYR A 51 3.07 -4.79 -16.65
N ASP A 52 4.11 -5.58 -16.40
CA ASP A 52 5.41 -5.05 -15.98
C ASP A 52 6.15 -4.39 -17.17
N LYS A 53 7.31 -3.78 -16.90
CA LYS A 53 8.17 -3.20 -17.96
C LYS A 53 8.64 -4.20 -19.03
N LYS A 54 8.61 -5.50 -18.75
CA LYS A 54 9.03 -6.55 -19.68
C LYS A 54 7.86 -7.05 -20.53
N GLY A 55 6.64 -6.54 -20.30
CA GLY A 55 5.42 -6.95 -20.99
C GLY A 55 4.77 -8.20 -20.39
N ASN A 56 5.18 -8.66 -19.22
CA ASN A 56 4.55 -9.78 -18.54
C ASN A 56 3.28 -9.32 -17.85
N TYR A 57 2.18 -10.03 -18.09
CA TYR A 57 0.92 -9.80 -17.40
C TYR A 57 0.94 -10.44 -16.01
N ASP A 58 0.54 -9.70 -14.99
CA ASP A 58 0.43 -10.21 -13.63
C ASP A 58 -0.63 -9.48 -12.79
N GLN A 59 -0.93 -10.04 -11.62
CA GLN A 59 -1.78 -9.45 -10.59
C GLN A 59 -0.93 -8.97 -9.43
N PHE A 60 -1.11 -7.71 -9.03
CA PHE A 60 -0.31 -7.06 -8.01
C PHE A 60 -1.20 -6.61 -6.86
N GLN A 61 -0.72 -6.80 -5.64
CA GLN A 61 -1.31 -6.19 -4.46
C GLN A 61 -0.37 -5.07 -3.99
N ILE A 62 -0.93 -3.86 -3.86
CA ILE A 62 -0.20 -2.70 -3.40
C ILE A 62 -0.89 -2.21 -2.13
N SER A 63 -0.08 -1.95 -1.10
CA SER A 63 -0.59 -1.52 0.19
C SER A 63 -1.35 -0.20 0.10
N GLN A 64 -2.35 -0.06 0.98
CA GLN A 64 -3.18 1.14 1.12
C GLN A 64 -2.44 2.37 1.67
N TYR A 65 -1.21 2.22 2.18
CA TYR A 65 -0.46 3.30 2.83
C TYR A 65 -0.10 4.50 1.93
N TRP A 66 -0.34 4.42 0.61
CA TRP A 66 -0.13 5.54 -0.31
C TRP A 66 -1.41 6.26 -0.76
N ASP A 67 -2.60 5.86 -0.27
CA ASP A 67 -3.91 6.49 -0.54
C ASP A 67 -4.15 6.99 -1.99
N PHE A 68 -3.65 6.22 -2.97
CA PHE A 68 -3.60 6.62 -4.38
C PHE A 68 -4.70 5.98 -5.22
N TYR A 69 -5.42 4.99 -4.67
CA TYR A 69 -6.30 4.10 -5.44
C TYR A 69 -7.34 4.83 -6.26
N ASP A 70 -7.99 5.84 -5.66
CA ASP A 70 -9.11 6.53 -6.31
C ASP A 70 -8.65 7.36 -7.54
N TYR A 71 -7.36 7.69 -7.62
CA TYR A 71 -6.77 8.43 -8.75
C TYR A 71 -6.34 7.54 -9.93
N VAL A 72 -6.25 6.23 -9.74
CA VAL A 72 -5.73 5.30 -10.76
C VAL A 72 -6.76 5.03 -11.85
N GLU A 73 -6.36 5.15 -13.11
CA GLU A 73 -7.18 4.80 -14.27
C GLU A 73 -6.47 3.74 -15.14
N LYS A 74 -7.24 3.10 -16.04
CA LYS A 74 -6.68 2.17 -17.02
C LYS A 74 -5.73 2.94 -17.95
N GLY A 75 -4.53 2.40 -18.16
CA GLY A 75 -3.49 3.02 -18.97
C GLY A 75 -2.48 3.85 -18.17
N ASP A 76 -2.74 4.12 -16.90
CA ASP A 76 -1.76 4.75 -16.02
C ASP A 76 -0.63 3.76 -15.66
N SER A 77 0.54 4.29 -15.32
CA SER A 77 1.64 3.49 -14.77
C SER A 77 1.85 3.78 -13.29
N ILE A 78 1.82 2.74 -12.46
CA ILE A 78 2.15 2.81 -11.04
C ILE A 78 3.63 2.49 -10.89
N VAL A 79 4.40 3.41 -10.30
CA VAL A 79 5.85 3.29 -10.14
C VAL A 79 6.26 3.51 -8.69
N LYS A 80 7.02 2.57 -8.16
CA LYS A 80 7.69 2.68 -6.87
C LYS A 80 9.16 2.33 -7.03
N ILE A 81 10.03 3.20 -6.53
CA ILE A 81 11.48 3.02 -6.55
C ILE A 81 11.90 2.48 -5.18
N SER A 82 12.71 1.43 -5.15
CA SER A 82 13.25 0.88 -3.91
C SER A 82 14.06 1.93 -3.14
N GLY A 83 13.89 1.99 -1.81
CA GLY A 83 14.54 2.98 -0.95
C GLY A 83 13.80 4.31 -0.83
N HIS A 84 12.84 4.59 -1.72
CA HIS A 84 12.01 5.80 -1.67
C HIS A 84 10.72 5.54 -0.89
N LYS A 85 10.12 6.61 -0.36
CA LYS A 85 8.85 6.53 0.37
C LYS A 85 7.67 6.86 -0.53
N GLU A 86 7.92 7.50 -1.65
CA GLU A 86 6.90 7.97 -2.57
C GLU A 86 6.49 6.87 -3.53
N LEU A 87 5.20 6.85 -3.86
CA LEU A 87 4.63 6.13 -4.98
C LEU A 87 4.25 7.15 -6.05
N MET A 88 4.64 6.90 -7.29
CA MET A 88 4.31 7.75 -8.43
C MET A 88 3.22 7.10 -9.27
N LEU A 89 2.18 7.86 -9.59
CA LEU A 89 1.19 7.51 -10.58
C LEU A 89 1.45 8.37 -11.83
N ILE A 90 1.99 7.75 -12.86
CA ILE A 90 2.27 8.39 -14.14
C ILE A 90 1.02 8.30 -15.00
N LYS A 91 0.43 9.46 -15.29
CA LYS A 91 -0.68 9.65 -16.22
C LYS A 91 -0.15 10.10 -17.58
N LYS A 92 -1.05 10.26 -18.55
CA LYS A 92 -0.71 10.67 -19.92
C LYS A 92 0.00 12.03 -19.98
N ASP A 93 -0.41 12.98 -19.15
CA ASP A 93 0.01 14.38 -19.17
C ASP A 93 0.65 14.86 -17.86
N THR A 94 0.54 14.07 -16.80
CA THR A 94 0.89 14.47 -15.44
C THR A 94 1.46 13.30 -14.66
N THR A 95 2.14 13.60 -13.56
CA THR A 95 2.56 12.59 -12.58
C THR A 95 2.10 13.04 -11.21
N LEU A 96 1.36 12.17 -10.52
CA LEU A 96 0.96 12.38 -9.13
C LEU A 96 1.93 11.64 -8.21
N ILE A 97 2.34 12.30 -7.13
CA ILE A 97 3.28 11.75 -6.16
C ILE A 97 2.53 11.58 -4.83
N PHE A 98 2.52 10.35 -4.33
CA PHE A 98 1.85 9.98 -3.10
C PHE A 98 2.88 9.63 -2.03
N PRO A 99 2.93 10.35 -0.90
CA PRO A 99 3.83 10.01 0.20
C PRO A 99 3.36 8.74 0.92
N LEU A 100 4.29 8.00 1.52
CA LEU A 100 3.95 6.90 2.43
C LEU A 100 3.31 7.46 3.69
N MET A 101 2.13 6.96 4.03
CA MET A 101 1.34 7.37 5.18
C MET A 101 1.31 6.27 6.24
N CYS A 102 1.35 6.65 7.51
CA CYS A 102 1.10 5.78 8.64
C CYS A 102 0.27 6.54 9.68
N HIS A 103 -0.82 5.91 10.16
CA HIS A 103 -1.73 6.50 11.15
C HIS A 103 -2.19 7.93 10.79
N GLY A 104 -2.37 8.20 9.49
CA GLY A 104 -2.82 9.51 8.98
C GLY A 104 -1.72 10.57 8.82
N GLN A 105 -0.45 10.20 9.04
CA GLN A 105 0.69 11.13 8.94
C GLN A 105 1.70 10.65 7.89
N VAL A 106 2.41 11.59 7.28
CA VAL A 106 3.51 11.29 6.37
C VAL A 106 4.66 10.65 7.15
N VAL A 107 5.20 9.57 6.62
CA VAL A 107 6.28 8.82 7.26
C VAL A 107 7.63 9.55 7.11
N GLU A 108 8.15 10.08 8.23
CA GLU A 108 9.48 10.73 8.33
C GLU A 108 10.68 9.82 8.13
#